data_AF-A0ABD3X4K7-F1
#
_entry.id   AF-A0ABD3X4K7-F1
#
_cell.length_a   1.000
_cell.length_b   1.000
_cell.length_c   1.000
_cell.angle_alpha   90.00
_cell.angle_beta   90.00
_cell.angle_gamma   90.00
#
_symmetry.space_group_name_H-M   'P 1'
#
loop_
_entity.id
_entity.type
_entity.pdbx_description
1 polymer ?
#
loop_
_entity_poly.entity_id
_entity_poly.type
_entity_poly.pdbx_seq_one_letter_code
_entity_poly.pdbx_strand_id
1 'polypeptide(L)'
;MDGTFKVLGEPFQQQGQLMSIHAFIERNGANKQFPLVFCLISRKTKSDYLAVFRSLQSRLGHISIEGFGLDFEKAAWIAMRKAFPGVKLKGCAFHCSQAVCRHVQSVGLVETYMRREDLHSFVRQVLPQQFLPSAQIRQSVQMLQMKATAQATQTLIGNLHRQWLDNPVFPAEVWSVYRQKVRTNNDADMLRFAVQCNDLGRERRCFRFEKSLNALLDQ
;
A
#
# COMPACT_ATOMS: atom_id res chain seq x y z
N MET A 1 4.73 -4.20 -8.59
CA MET A 1 3.86 -3.87 -9.74
C MET A 1 3.04 -2.66 -9.38
N ASP A 2 2.98 -1.67 -10.26
CA ASP A 2 2.24 -0.43 -10.06
C ASP A 2 1.41 -0.12 -11.30
N GLY A 3 0.17 0.36 -11.11
CA GLY A 3 -0.74 0.78 -12.17
C GLY A 3 -0.90 2.30 -12.22
N THR A 4 -0.71 2.91 -13.40
CA THR A 4 -0.98 4.34 -13.62
C THR A 4 -2.08 4.59 -14.65
N PHE A 5 -2.88 5.62 -14.38
CA PHE A 5 -4.08 5.99 -15.15
C PHE A 5 -3.91 7.31 -15.91
N LYS A 6 -2.98 8.17 -15.46
CA LYS A 6 -2.89 9.58 -15.89
C LYS A 6 -2.36 9.79 -17.32
N VAL A 7 -1.88 8.73 -17.96
CA VAL A 7 -1.21 8.79 -19.28
C VAL A 7 -2.03 8.12 -20.39
N LEU A 8 -3.26 7.70 -20.09
CA LEU A 8 -4.11 6.98 -21.04
C LEU A 8 -5.07 7.93 -21.75
N GLY A 9 -5.05 7.91 -23.08
CA GLY A 9 -6.09 8.47 -23.93
C GLY A 9 -7.15 7.43 -24.32
N GLU A 10 -8.15 7.85 -25.07
CA GLU A 10 -9.16 6.96 -25.64
C GLU A 10 -8.53 5.87 -26.52
N PRO A 11 -9.05 4.62 -26.50
CA PRO A 11 -10.24 4.13 -25.78
C PRO A 11 -9.98 3.65 -24.34
N PHE A 12 -8.76 3.81 -23.81
CA PHE A 12 -8.34 3.18 -22.54
C PHE A 12 -8.61 4.05 -21.30
N GLN A 13 -9.02 5.30 -21.48
CA GLN A 13 -9.16 6.29 -20.42
C GLN A 13 -10.19 5.92 -19.34
N GLN A 14 -11.23 5.15 -19.69
CA GLN A 14 -12.31 4.83 -18.75
C GLN A 14 -12.05 3.58 -17.89
N GLN A 15 -11.36 2.57 -18.43
CA GLN A 15 -11.25 1.24 -17.78
C GLN A 15 -9.85 0.63 -17.82
N GLY A 16 -8.94 1.19 -18.62
CA GLY A 16 -7.59 0.68 -18.80
C GLY A 16 -6.61 1.16 -17.73
N GLN A 17 -5.42 0.58 -17.75
CA GLN A 17 -4.27 1.10 -17.02
C GLN A 17 -2.97 0.77 -17.76
N LEU A 18 -1.99 1.67 -17.65
CA LEU A 18 -0.62 1.32 -17.93
C LEU A 18 -0.03 0.68 -16.68
N MET A 19 0.20 -0.62 -16.73
CA MET A 19 0.80 -1.39 -15.65
C MET A 19 2.32 -1.48 -15.86
N SER A 20 3.07 -1.31 -14.78
CA SER A 20 4.52 -1.54 -14.76
C SER A 20 4.91 -2.59 -13.72
N ILE A 21 5.84 -3.48 -14.09
CA ILE A 21 6.42 -4.47 -13.20
C ILE A 21 7.92 -4.21 -13.18
N HIS A 22 8.45 -4.04 -11.96
CA HIS A 22 9.86 -3.80 -11.72
C HIS A 22 10.42 -4.93 -10.86
N ALA A 23 11.66 -5.34 -11.12
CA ALA A 23 12.42 -6.25 -10.28
C ALA A 23 13.32 -5.47 -9.34
N PHE A 24 13.41 -5.94 -8.10
CA PHE A 24 14.44 -5.53 -7.16
C PHE A 24 15.46 -6.66 -7.06
N ILE A 25 16.73 -6.35 -7.32
CA ILE A 25 17.84 -7.30 -7.26
C ILE A 25 18.83 -6.79 -6.20
N GLU A 26 19.09 -7.62 -5.20
CA GLU A 26 20.14 -7.37 -4.22
C GLU A 26 21.48 -7.90 -4.76
N ARG A 27 22.49 -7.04 -4.86
CA ARG A 27 23.87 -7.43 -5.21
C ARG A 27 24.85 -6.63 -4.38
N ASN A 28 25.74 -7.31 -3.66
CA ASN A 28 26.75 -6.71 -2.78
C ASN A 28 26.16 -5.74 -1.73
N GLY A 29 25.01 -6.10 -1.14
CA GLY A 29 24.32 -5.28 -0.14
C GLY A 29 23.59 -4.04 -0.68
N ALA A 30 23.62 -3.80 -2.00
CA ALA A 30 22.84 -2.76 -2.65
C ALA A 30 21.61 -3.37 -3.35
N ASN A 31 20.44 -2.78 -3.11
CA ASN A 31 19.23 -3.08 -3.87
C ASN A 31 19.18 -2.17 -5.09
N LYS A 32 19.02 -2.77 -6.28
CA LYS A 32 18.80 -2.04 -7.53
C LYS A 32 17.47 -2.42 -8.14
N GLN A 33 16.76 -1.43 -8.66
CA GLN A 33 15.51 -1.64 -9.38
C GLN A 33 15.73 -1.68 -10.89
N PHE A 34 15.05 -2.59 -11.58
CA PHE A 34 15.02 -2.68 -13.04
C PHE A 34 13.57 -2.79 -13.54
N PRO A 35 13.16 -1.99 -14.53
CA PRO A 35 11.87 -2.19 -15.18
C PRO A 35 11.90 -3.51 -15.97
N LEU A 36 10.95 -4.40 -15.71
CA LEU A 36 10.83 -5.68 -16.43
C LEU A 36 9.79 -5.62 -17.54
N VAL A 37 8.60 -5.11 -17.22
CA VAL A 37 7.45 -5.13 -18.13
C VAL A 37 6.66 -3.84 -17.98
N PHE A 38 6.29 -3.27 -19.13
CA PHE A 38 5.20 -2.32 -19.25
C PHE A 38 4.09 -2.99 -20.05
N CYS A 39 2.87 -2.92 -19.54
CA CYS A 39 1.72 -3.56 -20.18
C CYS A 39 0.51 -2.63 -20.11
N LEU A 40 -0.02 -2.29 -21.28
CA LEU A 40 -1.33 -1.65 -21.37
C LEU A 40 -2.39 -2.72 -21.26
N ILE A 41 -3.22 -2.65 -20.21
CA ILE A 41 -4.40 -3.52 -20.10
C ILE A 41 -5.65 -2.69 -20.28
N SER A 42 -6.60 -3.21 -21.04
CA SER A 42 -7.87 -2.53 -21.36
C SER A 42 -8.89 -2.60 -20.23
N ARG A 43 -8.75 -3.58 -19.34
CA ARG A 43 -9.62 -3.83 -18.20
C ARG A 43 -8.78 -4.40 -17.06
N LYS A 44 -9.32 -4.28 -15.85
CA LYS A 44 -8.66 -4.69 -14.59
C LYS A 44 -9.34 -5.92 -13.99
N THR A 45 -9.71 -6.88 -14.83
CA THR A 45 -10.31 -8.13 -14.34
C THR A 45 -9.24 -9.15 -13.96
N LYS A 46 -9.62 -10.15 -13.17
CA LYS A 46 -8.73 -11.27 -12.81
C LYS A 46 -8.13 -11.95 -14.04
N SER A 47 -8.90 -12.13 -15.12
CA SER A 47 -8.43 -12.75 -16.36
C SER A 47 -7.37 -11.90 -17.07
N ASP A 48 -7.53 -10.57 -17.06
CA ASP A 48 -6.58 -9.67 -17.73
C ASP A 48 -5.23 -9.72 -16.99
N TYR A 49 -5.21 -9.61 -15.66
CA TYR A 49 -3.97 -9.76 -14.89
C TYR A 49 -3.33 -11.14 -15.05
N LEU A 50 -4.15 -12.19 -15.05
CA LEU A 50 -3.64 -13.56 -15.19
C LEU A 50 -2.96 -13.76 -16.55
N ALA A 51 -3.49 -13.16 -17.61
CA ALA A 51 -2.86 -13.18 -18.93
C ALA A 51 -1.48 -12.50 -18.90
N VAL A 52 -1.37 -11.33 -18.26
CA VAL A 52 -0.08 -10.63 -18.13
C VAL A 52 0.91 -11.44 -17.31
N PHE A 53 0.50 -11.95 -16.14
CA PHE A 53 1.39 -12.72 -15.27
C PHE A 53 1.87 -14.03 -15.88
N ARG A 54 1.03 -14.72 -16.67
CA ARG A 54 1.45 -15.91 -17.42
C ARG A 54 2.42 -15.58 -18.56
N SER A 55 2.19 -14.46 -19.24
CA SER A 55 3.13 -13.96 -20.26
C SER A 55 4.48 -13.57 -19.66
N LEU A 56 4.47 -12.99 -18.46
CA LEU A 56 5.70 -12.73 -17.69
C LEU A 56 6.38 -14.05 -17.30
N GLN A 57 5.63 -15.01 -16.74
CA GLN A 57 6.15 -16.31 -16.31
C GLN A 57 6.84 -17.06 -17.46
N SER A 58 6.25 -17.09 -18.65
CA SER A 58 6.84 -17.78 -19.81
C SER A 58 8.14 -17.13 -20.30
N ARG A 59 8.37 -15.85 -19.98
CA ARG A 59 9.56 -15.09 -20.38
C ARG A 59 10.66 -15.07 -19.33
N LEU A 60 10.32 -15.19 -18.05
CA LEU A 60 11.29 -15.16 -16.95
C LEU A 60 12.17 -16.42 -16.88
N GLY A 61 11.84 -17.50 -17.60
CA GLY A 61 12.61 -18.75 -17.53
C GLY A 61 12.67 -19.30 -16.09
N HIS A 62 13.83 -19.80 -15.66
CA HIS A 62 14.04 -20.36 -14.31
C HIS A 62 14.53 -19.31 -13.29
N ILE A 63 13.81 -18.20 -13.16
CA ILE A 63 14.10 -17.22 -12.10
C ILE A 63 13.32 -17.60 -10.84
N SER A 64 14.04 -17.73 -9.72
CA SER A 64 13.41 -17.88 -8.41
C SER A 64 12.92 -16.52 -7.90
N ILE A 65 11.61 -16.36 -7.80
CA ILE A 65 10.97 -15.15 -7.29
C ILE A 65 10.77 -15.32 -5.78
N GLU A 66 11.51 -14.55 -4.97
CA GLU A 66 11.37 -14.60 -3.50
C GLU A 66 10.03 -14.03 -3.01
N GLY A 67 9.59 -12.94 -3.64
CA GLY A 67 8.36 -12.25 -3.29
C GLY A 67 7.92 -11.28 -4.37
N PHE A 68 6.68 -10.81 -4.24
CA PHE A 68 6.09 -9.88 -5.20
C PHE A 68 5.25 -8.80 -4.49
N GLY A 69 5.57 -7.54 -4.79
CA GLY A 69 4.84 -6.35 -4.32
C GLY A 69 3.69 -5.97 -5.27
N LEU A 70 2.49 -5.78 -4.71
CA LEU A 70 1.28 -5.43 -5.46
C LEU A 70 0.55 -4.24 -4.81
N ASP A 71 -0.19 -3.51 -5.64
CA ASP A 71 -1.24 -2.62 -5.16
C ASP A 71 -2.39 -3.43 -4.55
N PHE A 72 -3.25 -2.81 -3.75
CA PHE A 72 -4.36 -3.47 -3.07
C PHE A 72 -5.57 -3.71 -3.98
N GLU A 73 -5.32 -4.32 -5.14
CA GLU A 73 -6.35 -4.69 -6.10
C GLU A 73 -6.66 -6.18 -6.05
N LYS A 74 -7.87 -6.53 -5.61
CA LYS A 74 -8.28 -7.92 -5.40
C LYS A 74 -8.07 -8.82 -6.63
N ALA A 75 -8.36 -8.31 -7.83
CA ALA A 75 -8.19 -9.04 -9.07
C ALA A 75 -6.72 -9.43 -9.33
N ALA A 76 -5.80 -8.48 -9.15
CA ALA A 76 -4.36 -8.71 -9.32
C ALA A 76 -3.82 -9.73 -8.31
N TRP A 77 -4.22 -9.64 -7.04
CA TRP A 77 -3.78 -10.59 -6.01
C TRP A 77 -4.22 -12.03 -6.31
N ILE A 78 -5.48 -12.20 -6.69
CA ILE A 78 -6.02 -13.53 -7.03
C ILE A 78 -5.33 -14.08 -8.29
N ALA A 79 -5.07 -13.23 -9.29
CA ALA A 79 -4.35 -13.63 -10.49
C ALA A 79 -2.89 -14.02 -10.21
N MET A 80 -2.18 -13.24 -9.37
CA MET A 80 -0.79 -13.51 -9.01
C MET A 80 -0.64 -14.83 -8.27
N ARG A 81 -1.50 -15.11 -7.26
CA ARG A 81 -1.51 -16.40 -6.55
C ARG A 81 -1.73 -17.59 -7.48
N LYS A 82 -2.50 -17.40 -8.56
CA LYS A 82 -2.76 -18.45 -9.56
C LYS A 82 -1.62 -18.63 -10.56
N ALA A 83 -0.94 -17.56 -10.95
CA ALA A 83 0.19 -17.62 -11.88
C ALA A 83 1.48 -18.11 -11.21
N PHE A 84 1.73 -17.66 -9.98
CA PHE A 84 2.95 -17.95 -9.23
C PHE A 84 2.61 -18.54 -7.85
N PRO A 85 2.16 -19.81 -7.81
CA PRO A 85 1.86 -20.47 -6.55
C PRO A 85 3.13 -20.54 -5.67
N GLY A 86 3.01 -20.19 -4.40
CA GLY A 86 4.11 -20.22 -3.43
C GLY A 86 4.93 -18.93 -3.32
N VAL A 87 4.79 -17.97 -4.23
CA VAL A 87 5.47 -16.67 -4.09
C VAL A 87 4.85 -15.85 -2.94
N LYS A 88 5.71 -15.28 -2.09
CA LYS A 88 5.27 -14.41 -0.99
C LYS A 88 4.73 -13.09 -1.53
N LEU A 89 3.48 -12.76 -1.24
CA LEU A 89 2.87 -11.51 -1.66
C LEU A 89 2.90 -10.47 -0.55
N LYS A 90 3.25 -9.24 -0.92
CA LYS A 90 3.25 -8.07 -0.05
C LYS A 90 2.52 -6.90 -0.70
N GLY A 91 1.82 -6.13 0.12
CA GLY A 91 1.22 -4.87 -0.27
C GLY A 91 2.25 -3.74 -0.26
N CYS A 92 1.97 -2.71 -1.04
CA CYS A 92 2.80 -1.51 -1.11
C CYS A 92 2.45 -0.53 0.03
N ALA A 93 3.46 -0.11 0.79
CA ALA A 93 3.27 0.82 1.91
C ALA A 93 2.75 2.19 1.46
N PHE A 94 3.21 2.66 0.30
CA PHE A 94 2.72 3.88 -0.32
C PHE A 94 1.22 3.81 -0.60
N HIS A 95 0.77 2.74 -1.27
CA HIS A 95 -0.65 2.57 -1.59
C HIS A 95 -1.51 2.30 -0.35
N CYS A 96 -0.96 1.70 0.70
CA CYS A 96 -1.62 1.57 2.00
C CYS A 96 -1.89 2.95 2.62
N SER A 97 -0.85 3.80 2.73
CA SER A 97 -0.99 5.16 3.25
C SER A 97 -1.84 6.06 2.37
N GLN A 98 -1.74 5.90 1.05
CA GLN A 98 -2.54 6.64 0.10
C GLN A 98 -4.04 6.32 0.24
N ALA A 99 -4.39 5.05 0.47
CA ALA A 99 -5.77 4.67 0.71
C ALA A 99 -6.34 5.32 1.98
N VAL A 100 -5.57 5.38 3.07
CA VAL A 100 -5.97 6.09 4.30
C VAL A 100 -6.19 7.57 4.02
N CYS A 101 -5.26 8.24 3.33
CA CYS A 101 -5.38 9.65 3.00
C CYS A 101 -6.58 9.95 2.08
N ARG A 102 -6.82 9.10 1.07
CA ARG A 102 -7.99 9.20 0.19
C ARG A 102 -9.29 9.02 0.96
N HIS A 103 -9.32 8.11 1.94
CA HIS A 103 -10.50 7.94 2.77
C HIS A 103 -10.80 9.21 3.57
N VAL A 104 -9.80 9.76 4.27
CA VAL A 104 -9.91 11.05 4.99
C VAL A 104 -10.43 12.16 4.05
N GLN A 105 -9.94 12.21 2.81
CA GLN A 105 -10.40 13.17 1.81
C GLN A 105 -11.88 12.95 1.42
N SER A 106 -12.25 11.70 1.12
CA SER A 106 -13.57 11.32 0.60
C SER A 106 -14.72 11.58 1.57
N VAL A 107 -14.49 11.49 2.88
CA VAL A 107 -15.53 11.71 3.88
C VAL A 107 -15.67 13.18 4.30
N GLY A 108 -15.16 14.12 3.48
CA GLY A 108 -15.24 15.56 3.73
C GLY A 108 -14.42 16.02 4.93
N LEU A 109 -13.52 15.17 5.44
CA LEU A 109 -12.71 15.49 6.60
C LEU A 109 -11.46 16.31 6.26
N VAL A 110 -11.25 16.77 5.02
CA VAL A 110 -10.06 17.56 4.68
C VAL A 110 -10.00 18.87 5.47
N GLU A 111 -11.08 19.65 5.46
CA GLU A 111 -11.12 20.89 6.26
C GLU A 111 -11.01 20.59 7.76
N THR A 112 -11.72 19.55 8.21
CA THR A 112 -11.70 19.06 9.59
C THR A 112 -10.30 18.59 10.00
N TYR A 113 -9.55 17.96 9.10
CA TYR A 113 -8.18 17.48 9.30
C TYR A 113 -7.19 18.64 9.38
N MET A 114 -7.34 19.65 8.52
CA MET A 114 -6.50 20.85 8.52
C MET A 114 -6.76 21.74 9.74
N ARG A 115 -8.01 21.75 10.25
CA ARG A 115 -8.44 22.63 11.35
C ARG A 115 -8.42 21.98 12.72
N ARG A 116 -8.63 20.66 12.84
CA ARG A 116 -8.68 19.96 14.13
C ARG A 116 -7.44 19.11 14.38
N GLU A 117 -6.75 19.42 15.48
CA GLU A 117 -5.54 18.71 15.89
C GLU A 117 -5.80 17.24 16.29
N ASP A 118 -7.01 16.93 16.78
CA ASP A 118 -7.38 15.59 17.22
C ASP A 118 -7.41 14.60 16.05
N LEU A 119 -8.09 14.94 14.95
CA LEU A 119 -8.13 14.10 13.76
C LEU A 119 -6.76 14.00 13.09
N HIS A 120 -6.01 15.11 13.05
CA HIS A 120 -4.65 15.12 12.53
C HIS A 120 -3.73 14.18 13.33
N SER A 121 -3.75 14.27 14.65
CA SER A 121 -3.00 13.39 15.55
C SER A 121 -3.44 11.92 15.40
N PHE A 122 -4.74 11.68 15.24
CA PHE A 122 -5.29 10.34 15.08
C PHE A 122 -4.81 9.67 13.78
N VAL A 123 -4.87 10.35 12.63
CA VAL A 123 -4.35 9.83 11.35
C VAL A 123 -2.85 9.50 11.44
N ARG A 124 -2.07 10.32 12.17
CA ARG A 124 -0.64 10.06 12.41
C ARG A 124 -0.37 8.80 13.23
N GLN A 125 -1.34 8.32 13.99
CA GLN A 125 -1.26 7.03 14.69
C GLN A 125 -1.75 5.86 13.82
N VAL A 126 -2.66 6.11 12.85
CA VAL A 126 -3.17 5.10 11.90
C VAL A 126 -2.16 4.75 10.80
N LEU A 127 -1.48 5.75 10.23
CA LEU A 127 -0.51 5.52 9.14
C LEU A 127 0.66 4.57 9.50
N PRO A 128 1.25 4.60 10.72
CA PRO A 128 2.36 3.72 11.06
C PRO A 128 1.95 2.26 11.35
N GLN A 129 0.66 1.92 11.39
CA GLN A 129 0.20 0.56 11.75
C GLN A 129 0.80 -0.53 10.86
N GLN A 130 1.03 -0.23 9.57
CA GLN A 130 1.67 -1.15 8.62
C GLN A 130 3.14 -1.48 8.94
N PHE A 131 3.78 -0.73 9.84
CA PHE A 131 5.16 -0.98 10.26
C PHE A 131 5.24 -1.82 11.54
N LEU A 132 4.11 -2.20 12.13
CA LEU A 132 4.09 -3.10 13.29
C LEU A 132 4.18 -4.56 12.84
N PRO A 133 4.71 -5.47 13.69
CA PRO A 133 4.54 -6.91 13.51
C PRO A 133 3.06 -7.25 13.31
N SER A 134 2.73 -8.12 12.34
CA SER A 134 1.33 -8.40 11.98
C SER A 134 0.49 -8.87 13.17
N ALA A 135 1.09 -9.65 14.09
CA ALA A 135 0.44 -10.13 15.31
C ALA A 135 0.01 -9.00 16.27
N GLN A 136 0.70 -7.85 16.26
CA GLN A 136 0.41 -6.72 17.15
C GLN A 136 -0.58 -5.72 16.54
N ILE A 137 -0.77 -5.75 15.22
CA ILE A 137 -1.61 -4.78 14.49
C ILE A 137 -3.04 -4.76 15.04
N ARG A 138 -3.65 -5.93 15.25
CA ARG A 138 -5.05 -6.00 15.71
C ARG A 138 -5.22 -5.33 17.08
N GLN A 139 -4.32 -5.61 18.02
CA GLN A 139 -4.33 -5.03 19.36
C GLN A 139 -4.11 -3.50 19.29
N SER A 140 -3.12 -3.05 18.52
CA SER A 140 -2.83 -1.62 18.35
C SER A 140 -4.02 -0.86 17.76
N VAL A 141 -4.73 -1.43 16.77
CA VAL A 141 -5.94 -0.80 16.22
C VAL A 141 -7.09 -0.78 17.24
N GLN A 142 -7.26 -1.81 18.08
CA GLN A 142 -8.24 -1.78 19.17
C GLN A 142 -7.95 -0.64 20.17
N MET A 143 -6.68 -0.39 20.48
CA MET A 143 -6.29 0.75 21.31
C MET A 143 -6.61 2.09 20.65
N LEU A 144 -6.48 2.20 19.32
CA LEU A 144 -6.91 3.39 18.58
C LEU A 144 -8.43 3.53 18.55
N GLN A 145 -9.17 2.44 18.46
CA GLN A 145 -10.63 2.45 18.52
C GLN A 145 -11.13 3.00 19.86
N MET A 146 -10.50 2.63 20.98
CA MET A 146 -10.80 3.17 22.31
C MET A 146 -10.57 4.69 22.39
N LYS A 147 -9.60 5.23 21.63
CA LYS A 147 -9.30 6.66 21.55
C LYS A 147 -10.21 7.43 20.56
N ALA A 148 -10.97 6.72 19.72
CA ALA A 148 -11.80 7.32 18.69
C ALA A 148 -13.14 7.81 19.27
N THR A 149 -13.12 8.99 19.90
CA THR A 149 -14.31 9.59 20.53
C THR A 149 -15.13 10.45 19.57
N ALA A 150 -14.49 11.04 18.56
CA ALA A 150 -15.17 11.88 17.56
C ALA A 150 -15.70 11.04 16.39
N GLN A 151 -16.85 11.45 15.84
CA GLN A 151 -17.47 10.80 14.66
C GLN A 151 -16.47 10.59 13.52
N ALA A 152 -15.64 11.59 13.23
CA ALA A 152 -14.60 11.53 12.20
C ALA A 152 -13.59 10.39 12.44
N THR A 153 -13.10 10.24 13.67
CA THR A 153 -12.15 9.19 14.05
C THR A 153 -12.78 7.80 14.07
N GLN A 154 -14.05 7.70 14.46
CA GLN A 154 -14.82 6.46 14.41
C GLN A 154 -15.05 5.99 12.98
N THR A 155 -15.41 6.90 12.07
CA THR A 155 -15.52 6.61 10.64
C THR A 155 -14.20 6.09 10.07
N LEU A 156 -13.07 6.70 10.42
CA LEU A 156 -11.75 6.25 9.97
C LEU A 156 -11.40 4.84 10.48
N ILE A 157 -11.65 4.55 11.77
CA ILE A 157 -11.43 3.21 12.34
C ILE A 157 -12.34 2.18 11.67
N GLY A 158 -13.61 2.49 11.43
CA GLY A 158 -14.53 1.59 10.72
C GLY A 158 -14.07 1.28 9.30
N ASN A 159 -13.45 2.24 8.59
CA ASN A 159 -12.80 1.96 7.31
C ASN A 159 -11.56 1.08 7.47
N LEU A 160 -10.70 1.35 8.46
CA LEU A 160 -9.49 0.57 8.72
C LEU A 160 -9.82 -0.92 8.98
N HIS A 161 -10.86 -1.18 9.78
CA HIS A 161 -11.38 -2.53 10.02
C HIS A 161 -11.80 -3.24 8.73
N ARG A 162 -12.74 -2.64 7.99
CA ARG A 162 -13.29 -3.23 6.76
C ARG A 162 -12.24 -3.43 5.68
N GLN A 163 -11.32 -2.48 5.54
CA GLN A 163 -10.36 -2.49 4.44
C GLN A 163 -9.17 -3.40 4.73
N TRP A 164 -8.71 -3.48 5.99
CA TRP A 164 -7.43 -4.09 6.34
C TRP A 164 -7.49 -5.20 7.38
N LEU A 165 -8.26 -5.05 8.46
CA LEU A 165 -8.26 -6.04 9.55
C LEU A 165 -9.15 -7.25 9.26
N ASP A 166 -10.32 -7.00 8.70
CA ASP A 166 -11.36 -8.00 8.51
C ASP A 166 -11.48 -8.39 7.02
N ASN A 167 -10.50 -7.98 6.21
CA ASN A 167 -10.43 -8.27 4.79
C ASN A 167 -9.68 -9.59 4.54
N PRO A 168 -10.36 -10.67 4.09
CA PRO A 168 -9.73 -11.97 3.90
C PRO A 168 -8.75 -12.01 2.71
N VAL A 169 -8.80 -11.00 1.82
CA VAL A 169 -7.89 -10.90 0.69
C VAL A 169 -6.53 -10.33 1.13
N PHE A 170 -6.57 -9.36 2.04
CA PHE A 170 -5.42 -8.59 2.52
C PHE A 170 -5.26 -8.73 4.03
N PRO A 171 -4.93 -9.91 4.55
CA PRO A 171 -4.71 -10.08 5.98
C PRO A 171 -3.47 -9.30 6.45
N ALA A 172 -3.35 -9.03 7.75
CA ALA A 172 -2.29 -8.20 8.35
C ALA A 172 -0.87 -8.59 7.91
N GLU A 173 -0.63 -9.88 7.69
CA GLU A 173 0.66 -10.43 7.26
C GLU A 173 1.09 -9.89 5.90
N VAL A 174 0.16 -9.54 5.01
CA VAL A 174 0.50 -9.14 3.65
C VAL A 174 0.68 -7.63 3.50
N TRP A 175 0.00 -6.82 4.32
CA TRP A 175 0.17 -5.36 4.30
C TRP A 175 1.11 -4.83 5.38
N SER A 176 1.47 -5.65 6.37
CA SER A 176 2.60 -5.34 7.26
C SER A 176 3.92 -5.39 6.49
N VAL A 177 4.62 -4.26 6.50
CA VAL A 177 5.97 -4.07 5.96
C VAL A 177 7.05 -4.09 7.05
N TYR A 178 6.71 -4.58 8.25
CA TYR A 178 7.68 -4.76 9.33
C TYR A 178 8.86 -5.63 8.88
N ARG A 179 10.08 -5.13 9.13
CA ARG A 179 11.37 -5.74 8.72
C ARG A 179 11.51 -6.05 7.22
N GLN A 180 10.67 -5.48 6.35
CA GLN A 180 10.84 -5.63 4.91
C GLN A 180 11.92 -4.66 4.40
N LYS A 181 12.85 -5.17 3.59
CA LYS A 181 13.87 -4.35 2.90
C LYS A 181 13.23 -3.48 1.80
N VAL A 182 12.36 -4.08 0.98
CA VAL A 182 11.57 -3.39 -0.06
C VAL A 182 10.15 -3.22 0.45
N ARG A 183 9.66 -1.97 0.47
CA ARG A 183 8.35 -1.61 1.06
C ARG A 183 7.38 -0.97 0.07
N THR A 184 7.87 -0.60 -1.12
CA THR A 184 7.09 0.01 -2.20
C THR A 184 7.25 -0.79 -3.49
N ASN A 185 6.35 -0.57 -4.46
CA ASN A 185 6.34 -1.33 -5.71
C ASN A 185 7.37 -0.85 -6.74
N ASN A 186 7.83 0.39 -6.60
CA ASN A 186 8.89 0.99 -7.38
C ASN A 186 9.52 2.18 -6.60
N ASP A 187 10.65 2.70 -7.09
CA ASP A 187 11.40 3.82 -6.52
C ASP A 187 10.64 5.15 -6.63
N ALA A 188 9.78 5.32 -7.65
CA ALA A 188 8.93 6.50 -7.76
C ALA A 188 7.89 6.56 -6.63
N ASP A 189 7.33 5.42 -6.24
CA ASP A 189 6.44 5.29 -5.09
C ASP A 189 7.19 5.51 -3.79
N MET A 190 8.47 5.13 -3.70
CA MET A 190 9.30 5.45 -2.54
C MET A 190 9.46 6.96 -2.37
N LEU A 191 9.75 7.68 -3.45
CA LEU A 191 9.84 9.13 -3.45
C LEU A 191 8.49 9.78 -3.08
N ARG A 192 7.40 9.33 -3.72
CA ARG A 192 6.05 9.81 -3.42
C ARG A 192 5.64 9.50 -1.99
N PHE A 193 6.06 8.37 -1.43
CA PHE A 193 5.78 8.01 -0.05
C PHE A 193 6.46 8.97 0.92
N ALA A 194 7.73 9.29 0.68
CA ALA A 194 8.45 10.30 1.45
C ALA A 194 7.76 11.67 1.40
N VAL A 195 7.28 12.08 0.21
CA VAL A 195 6.55 13.35 0.02
C VAL A 195 5.14 13.34 0.60
N GLN A 196 4.37 12.26 0.45
CA GLN A 196 3.02 12.16 1.00
C GLN A 196 3.00 12.21 2.52
N CYS A 197 4.06 11.72 3.17
CA CYS A 197 4.23 11.92 4.60
C CYS A 197 4.43 13.42 4.92
N ASN A 198 4.98 14.23 4.02
CA ASN A 198 5.19 15.66 4.24
C ASN A 198 3.96 16.53 3.90
N ASP A 199 3.12 16.11 2.95
CA ASP A 199 2.07 16.97 2.35
C ASP A 199 0.73 17.01 3.09
N LEU A 200 0.59 16.32 4.23
CA LEU A 200 -0.59 16.44 5.10
C LEU A 200 -0.64 17.76 5.91
N GLY A 201 -0.06 18.85 5.38
CA GLY A 201 -0.54 20.22 5.63
C GLY A 201 -0.15 20.93 6.92
N ARG A 202 0.66 20.34 7.82
CA ARG A 202 1.23 21.09 8.97
C ARG A 202 2.73 20.87 9.10
N GLU A 203 3.47 21.87 8.61
CA GLU A 203 4.91 22.08 8.72
C GLU A 203 5.85 20.98 8.18
N ARG A 204 6.93 21.48 7.57
CA ARG A 204 8.08 20.77 7.01
C ARG A 204 8.89 20.02 8.09
N ARG A 205 8.26 19.13 8.83
CA ARG A 205 8.94 18.15 9.67
C ARG A 205 8.58 16.80 9.09
N CYS A 206 9.51 16.22 8.34
CA CYS A 206 9.51 14.80 7.97
C CYS A 206 8.81 14.02 9.08
N PHE A 207 7.83 13.20 8.74
CA PHE A 207 7.35 12.18 9.68
C PHE A 207 8.59 11.52 10.30
N ARG A 208 8.91 11.86 11.55
CA ARG A 208 9.79 11.02 12.36
C ARG A 208 8.96 9.80 12.69
N PHE A 209 8.83 8.91 11.70
CA PHE A 209 8.18 7.61 11.84
C PHE A 209 8.68 6.91 13.11
N GLU A 210 9.96 7.04 13.44
CA GLU A 210 10.56 6.53 14.68
C GLU A 210 9.84 6.97 15.96
N LYS A 211 9.45 8.24 16.12
CA LYS A 211 8.84 8.68 17.40
C LYS A 211 7.45 8.09 17.60
N SER A 212 6.63 8.05 16.55
CA SER A 212 5.29 7.46 16.61
C SER A 212 5.33 5.93 16.63
N LEU A 213 6.32 5.32 15.97
CA LEU A 213 6.53 3.88 15.99
C LEU A 213 7.05 3.41 17.35
N ASN A 214 8.02 4.10 17.95
CA ASN A 214 8.52 3.80 19.29
C ASN A 214 7.39 3.94 20.32
N ALA A 215 6.59 5.01 20.25
CA ALA A 215 5.42 5.17 21.12
C ALA A 215 4.36 4.06 20.96
N LEU A 216 4.32 3.37 19.82
CA LEU A 216 3.45 2.20 19.57
C LEU A 216 4.10 0.87 19.97
N LEU A 217 5.43 0.79 19.96
CA LEU A 217 6.21 -0.39 20.34
C LEU A 217 6.50 -0.45 21.86
N ASP A 218 6.46 0.70 22.54
CA ASP A 218 6.68 0.85 23.99
C ASP A 218 5.39 0.71 24.84
N GLN A 219 4.26 0.28 24.23
CA GLN A 219 2.98 -0.05 24.89
C GLN A 219 2.73 -1.56 24.87
#